data_AF-A0A2W7QWS4-F1
#
_entry.id   AF-A0A2W7QWS4-F1
#
_cell.length_a   1.000
_cell.length_b   1.000
_cell.length_c   1.000
_cell.angle_alpha   90.00
_cell.angle_beta   90.00
_cell.angle_gamma   90.00
#
_symmetry.space_group_name_H-M   'P 1'
#
loop_
_entity.id
_entity.type
_entity.pdbx_description
1 polymer ?
#
loop_
_entity_poly.entity_id
_entity_poly.type
_entity_poly.pdbx_seq_one_letter_code
_entity_poly.pdbx_strand_id
1 'polypeptide(L)'
;MKKTVLEDIGLLIMRLGAGSMILTHGVPKLMRFFGDEPIKFMDFLGLGPVVSLSLAVFAEFVCALLIMIGFKTRFATIPLMITMLTAALVAHSADPFSRKELPLLYFIVFLCILIFGAGKFSIDGYTNRKSMYYNG
;
A
#
# COMPACT_ATOMS: atom_id res chain seq x y z
N MET A 1 8.80 -20.99 -12.12
CA MET A 1 8.96 -20.22 -13.37
C MET A 1 10.09 -19.22 -13.21
N LYS A 2 11.12 -19.26 -14.07
CA LYS A 2 12.12 -18.19 -14.13
C LYS A 2 11.41 -16.92 -14.62
N LYS A 3 11.20 -15.92 -13.76
CA LYS A 3 10.63 -14.63 -14.20
C LYS A 3 11.54 -14.00 -15.25
N THR A 4 10.98 -13.43 -16.32
CA THR A 4 11.78 -12.70 -17.31
C THR A 4 12.16 -11.32 -16.77
N VAL A 5 13.24 -10.71 -17.27
CA VAL A 5 13.66 -9.35 -16.82
C VAL A 5 12.55 -8.32 -17.03
N LEU A 6 11.73 -8.50 -18.08
CA LEU A 6 10.58 -7.66 -18.38
C LEU A 6 9.51 -7.71 -17.28
N GLU A 7 9.20 -8.89 -16.74
CA GLU A 7 8.25 -9.05 -15.62
C GLU A 7 8.75 -8.37 -14.35
N ASP A 8 10.06 -8.43 -14.09
CA ASP A 8 10.66 -7.80 -12.91
C ASP A 8 10.65 -6.27 -13.03
N ILE A 9 10.86 -5.72 -14.23
CA ILE A 9 10.72 -4.29 -14.52
C ILE A 9 9.26 -3.87 -14.40
N GLY A 10 8.31 -4.63 -14.95
CA GLY A 10 6.88 -4.35 -14.83
C GLY A 10 6.42 -4.28 -13.36
N LEU A 11 6.90 -5.19 -12.51
CA LEU A 11 6.63 -5.17 -11.08
C LEU A 11 7.29 -4.00 -10.36
N LEU A 12 8.46 -3.53 -10.82
CA LEU A 12 9.10 -2.34 -10.27
C LEU A 12 8.30 -1.07 -10.62
N ILE A 13 7.86 -0.94 -11.86
CA ILE A 13 6.99 0.17 -12.31
C ILE A 13 5.67 0.16 -11.54
N MET A 14 5.02 -1.00 -11.39
CA MET A 14 3.78 -1.12 -10.61
C MET A 14 3.97 -0.68 -9.16
N ARG A 15 5.08 -1.06 -8.51
CA ARG A 15 5.36 -0.69 -7.11
C ARG A 15 5.68 0.79 -6.96
N LEU A 16 6.54 1.34 -7.81
CA LEU A 16 6.91 2.76 -7.74
C LEU A 16 5.77 3.67 -8.19
N GLY A 17 5.05 3.29 -9.24
CA GLY A 17 3.88 3.99 -9.74
C GLY A 17 2.76 4.01 -8.69
N ALA A 18 2.26 2.84 -8.29
CA ALA A 18 1.18 2.77 -7.31
C ALA A 18 1.59 3.35 -5.94
N GLY A 19 2.84 3.10 -5.50
CA GLY A 19 3.36 3.64 -4.25
C GLY A 19 3.51 5.17 -4.26
N SER A 20 4.02 5.76 -5.35
CA SER A 20 4.12 7.22 -5.44
C SER A 20 2.74 7.89 -5.50
N MET A 21 1.78 7.28 -6.21
CA MET A 21 0.43 7.82 -6.28
C MET A 21 -0.30 7.70 -4.94
N ILE A 22 -0.16 6.58 -4.21
CA ILE A 22 -0.80 6.45 -2.88
C ILE A 22 -0.17 7.39 -1.85
N LEU A 23 1.12 7.72 -1.98
CA LEU A 23 1.77 8.72 -1.12
C LEU A 23 1.13 10.10 -1.25
N THR A 24 0.51 10.43 -2.40
CA THR A 24 -0.25 11.69 -2.53
C THR A 24 -1.49 11.72 -1.63
N HIS A 25 -2.01 10.56 -1.23
CA HIS A 25 -3.07 10.42 -0.24
C HIS A 25 -2.54 10.24 1.19
N GLY A 26 -1.39 9.57 1.34
CA GLY A 26 -0.74 9.33 2.63
C GLY A 26 -0.12 10.59 3.25
N VAL A 27 0.55 11.44 2.46
CA VAL A 27 1.20 12.68 2.95
C VAL A 27 0.19 13.65 3.57
N PRO A 28 -0.96 13.97 2.95
CA PRO A 28 -1.98 14.81 3.58
C PRO A 28 -2.52 14.23 4.88
N LYS A 29 -2.65 12.90 4.99
CA LYS A 29 -3.07 12.23 6.24
C LYS A 29 -2.00 12.33 7.32
N LEU A 30 -0.72 12.20 6.95
CA LEU A 30 0.40 12.40 7.86
C LEU A 30 0.45 13.84 8.38
N MET A 31 0.29 14.83 7.48
CA MET A 31 0.23 16.24 7.86
C MET A 31 -0.95 16.55 8.78
N ARG A 32 -2.12 15.93 8.56
CA ARG A 32 -3.27 16.03 9.47
C ARG A 32 -3.03 15.37 10.81
N PHE A 33 -2.22 14.31 10.86
CA PHE A 33 -1.88 13.62 12.11
C PHE A 33 -0.93 14.43 13.00
N PHE A 34 0.00 15.18 12.39
CA PHE A 34 0.93 16.06 13.11
C PHE A 34 0.47 17.52 13.21
N GLY A 35 -0.65 17.88 12.60
CA GLY A 35 -1.20 19.23 12.63
C GLY A 35 -2.00 19.51 13.91
N ASP A 36 -2.20 20.80 14.21
CA ASP A 36 -2.96 21.26 15.38
C ASP A 36 -4.49 21.26 15.16
N GLU A 37 -4.95 20.93 13.95
CA GLU A 37 -6.37 20.85 13.62
C GLU A 37 -7.04 19.63 14.28
N PRO A 38 -8.29 19.75 14.76
CA PRO A 38 -9.00 18.61 15.34
C PRO A 38 -9.11 17.48 14.32
N ILE A 39 -8.68 16.27 14.72
CA ILE A 39 -8.67 15.08 13.86
C ILE A 39 -10.11 14.69 13.50
N LYS A 40 -10.62 15.26 12.41
CA LYS A 40 -11.87 14.87 11.77
C LYS A 40 -11.57 13.77 10.77
N PHE A 41 -11.36 12.58 11.29
CA PHE A 41 -11.24 11.36 10.51
C PHE A 41 -12.42 10.44 10.82
N MET A 42 -12.74 9.56 9.87
CA MET A 42 -13.79 8.59 10.07
C MET A 42 -13.44 7.63 11.21
N ASP A 43 -14.42 7.30 12.03
CA ASP A 43 -14.30 6.23 13.01
C ASP A 43 -14.30 4.86 12.33
N PHE A 44 -13.10 4.31 12.16
CA PHE A 44 -12.94 2.93 11.73
C PHE A 44 -13.21 2.00 12.91
N LEU A 45 -14.27 1.18 12.79
CA LEU A 45 -14.70 0.18 13.79
C LEU A 45 -14.99 0.74 15.19
N GLY A 46 -15.29 2.04 15.33
CA GLY A 46 -15.54 2.67 16.63
C GLY A 46 -14.31 2.83 17.52
N LEU A 47 -13.10 2.75 16.94
CA LEU A 47 -11.82 2.87 17.66
C LEU A 47 -11.41 4.32 17.99
N GLY A 48 -12.14 5.31 17.50
CA GLY A 48 -11.81 6.72 17.64
C GLY A 48 -11.16 7.31 16.38
N PRO A 49 -11.36 8.61 16.09
CA PRO A 49 -10.84 9.26 14.89
C PRO A 49 -9.31 9.26 14.85
N VAL A 50 -8.68 9.37 16.03
CA VAL A 50 -7.22 9.39 16.18
C VAL A 50 -6.61 8.05 15.79
N VAL A 51 -7.12 6.96 16.36
CA VAL A 51 -6.62 5.60 16.09
C VAL A 51 -6.82 5.23 14.62
N SER A 52 -7.99 5.57 14.09
CA SER A 52 -8.34 5.33 12.68
C SER A 52 -7.41 6.09 11.73
N LEU A 53 -7.09 7.36 12.05
CA LEU A 53 -6.13 8.15 11.30
C LEU A 53 -4.72 7.56 11.41
N SER A 54 -4.27 7.16 12.60
CA SER A 54 -2.96 6.53 12.80
C SER A 54 -2.78 5.27 11.95
N LEU A 55 -3.79 4.38 11.94
CA LEU A 55 -3.78 3.17 11.11
C LEU A 55 -3.75 3.51 9.62
N ALA A 56 -4.55 4.50 9.20
CA ALA A 56 -4.59 4.93 7.80
C ALA A 56 -3.24 5.52 7.35
N VAL A 57 -2.60 6.34 8.19
CA VAL A 57 -1.27 6.91 7.94
C VAL A 57 -0.22 5.80 7.88
N PHE A 58 -0.24 4.86 8.82
CA PHE A 58 0.69 3.73 8.82
C PHE A 58 0.57 2.92 7.52
N ALA A 59 -0.65 2.59 7.10
CA ALA A 59 -0.87 1.87 5.86
C ALA A 59 -0.45 2.69 4.62
N GLU A 60 -0.96 3.91 4.47
CA GLU A 60 -0.79 4.66 3.21
C GLU A 60 0.57 5.33 3.07
N PHE A 61 1.27 5.60 4.17
CA PHE A 61 2.60 6.19 4.12
C PHE A 61 3.68 5.13 4.35
N VAL A 62 3.66 4.46 5.51
CA VAL A 62 4.72 3.52 5.87
C VAL A 62 4.67 2.27 4.99
N CYS A 63 3.51 1.64 4.82
CA CYS A 63 3.42 0.45 3.97
C CYS A 63 3.61 0.75 2.48
N ALA A 64 3.23 1.94 2.01
CA ALA A 64 3.52 2.37 0.64
C ALA A 64 5.03 2.47 0.38
N LEU A 65 5.78 3.09 1.31
CA LEU A 65 7.24 3.16 1.23
C LEU A 65 7.87 1.75 1.25
N LEU A 66 7.36 0.84 2.10
CA LEU A 66 7.83 -0.54 2.14
C LEU A 66 7.60 -1.28 0.81
N ILE A 67 6.46 -1.06 0.15
CA ILE A 67 6.16 -1.62 -1.17
C ILE A 67 7.11 -1.05 -2.23
N MET A 68 7.35 0.27 -2.22
CA MET A 68 8.28 0.92 -3.15
C MET A 68 9.70 0.37 -3.02
N ILE A 69 10.19 0.25 -1.78
CA ILE A 69 11.51 -0.33 -1.46
C ILE A 69 11.55 -1.83 -1.80
N GLY A 70 10.39 -2.49 -1.79
CA GLY A 70 10.31 -3.92 -2.04
C GLY A 70 10.63 -4.76 -0.81
N PHE A 71 10.42 -4.26 0.40
CA PHE A 71 10.69 -5.01 1.63
C PHE A 71 9.38 -5.57 2.20
N LYS A 72 9.28 -6.89 2.36
CA LYS A 72 8.06 -7.58 2.82
C LYS A 72 6.80 -7.12 2.08
N THR A 73 6.87 -6.99 0.75
CA THR A 73 5.81 -6.35 -0.04
C THR A 73 4.44 -6.99 0.16
N ARG A 74 4.39 -8.32 0.31
CA ARG A 74 3.14 -9.06 0.56
C ARG A 74 2.48 -8.68 1.89
N PHE A 75 3.28 -8.47 2.93
CA PHE A 75 2.75 -8.04 4.23
C PHE A 75 2.36 -6.57 4.22
N ALA A 76 3.11 -5.74 3.50
CA ALA A 76 2.81 -4.31 3.36
C ALA A 76 1.59 -4.02 2.48
N THR A 77 1.25 -4.89 1.51
CA THR A 77 0.04 -4.74 0.68
C THR A 77 -1.25 -4.98 1.46
N ILE A 78 -1.25 -5.85 2.49
CA ILE A 78 -2.45 -6.17 3.26
C ILE A 78 -3.09 -4.93 3.92
N PRO A 79 -2.37 -4.14 4.74
CA PRO A 79 -2.94 -2.96 5.38
C PRO A 79 -3.37 -1.90 4.35
N LEU A 80 -2.64 -1.75 3.24
CA LEU A 80 -3.02 -0.86 2.13
C LEU A 80 -4.32 -1.28 1.44
N MET A 81 -4.49 -2.57 1.19
CA MET A 81 -5.73 -3.10 0.60
C MET A 81 -6.91 -2.86 1.54
N ILE A 82 -6.71 -3.07 2.85
CA ILE A 82 -7.75 -2.80 3.85
C ILE A 82 -8.10 -1.31 3.86
N THR A 83 -7.13 -0.40 3.86
CA THR A 83 -7.44 1.05 3.84
C THR A 83 -8.17 1.47 2.57
N MET A 84 -7.80 0.94 1.41
CA MET A 84 -8.54 1.23 0.17
C MET A 84 -9.96 0.68 0.19
N LEU A 85 -10.17 -0.53 0.72
CA LEU A 85 -11.50 -1.12 0.83
C LEU A 85 -12.38 -0.32 1.80
N THR A 86 -11.82 0.09 2.95
CA THR A 86 -12.55 0.93 3.92
C THR A 86 -12.84 2.32 3.36
N ALA A 87 -11.93 2.89 2.57
CA ALA A 87 -12.18 4.15 1.88
C ALA A 87 -13.33 4.03 0.85
N ALA A 88 -13.39 2.93 0.09
CA ALA A 88 -14.44 2.72 -0.90
C ALA A 88 -15.80 2.38 -0.27
N LEU A 89 -15.82 1.48 0.72
CA LEU A 89 -17.05 0.93 1.30
C LEU A 89 -17.60 1.75 2.46
N VAL A 90 -16.74 2.45 3.22
CA VAL A 90 -17.16 3.18 4.42
C VAL A 90 -17.10 4.68 4.17
N ALA A 91 -15.95 5.22 3.75
CA ALA A 91 -15.79 6.67 3.55
C ALA A 91 -16.71 7.21 2.45
N HIS A 92 -16.73 6.49 1.33
CA HIS A 92 -17.50 6.87 0.16
C HIS A 92 -18.81 6.07 0.05
N SER A 93 -19.30 5.43 1.11
CA SER A 93 -20.48 4.56 1.06
C SER A 93 -21.69 5.22 0.37
N ALA A 94 -21.97 6.48 0.72
CA ALA A 94 -23.05 7.28 0.17
C ALA A 94 -22.70 8.01 -1.16
N ASP A 95 -21.43 8.00 -1.57
CA ASP A 95 -20.97 8.68 -2.77
C ASP A 95 -21.26 7.87 -4.06
N PRO A 96 -21.39 8.56 -5.21
CA PRO A 96 -21.51 7.91 -6.50
C PRO A 96 -20.28 7.08 -6.86
N PHE A 97 -20.47 6.10 -7.75
CA PHE A 97 -19.44 5.14 -8.16
C PHE A 97 -18.15 5.81 -8.64
N SER A 98 -18.23 6.99 -9.28
CA SER A 98 -17.07 7.75 -9.76
C SER A 98 -16.05 8.11 -8.67
N ARG A 99 -16.46 8.20 -7.39
CA ARG A 99 -15.54 8.44 -6.27
C ARG A 99 -15.01 7.15 -5.64
N LYS A 100 -15.72 6.04 -5.83
CA LYS A 100 -15.35 4.68 -5.37
C LYS A 100 -14.39 3.97 -6.33
N GLU A 101 -14.43 4.32 -7.61
CA GLU A 101 -13.60 3.70 -8.65
C GLU A 101 -12.11 3.81 -8.34
N LEU A 102 -11.65 4.97 -7.89
CA LEU A 102 -10.24 5.25 -7.63
C LEU A 102 -9.65 4.38 -6.49
N PRO A 103 -10.26 4.29 -5.28
CA PRO A 103 -9.79 3.37 -4.25
C PRO A 103 -9.93 1.89 -4.65
N LEU A 104 -10.97 1.51 -5.41
CA LEU A 104 -11.11 0.15 -5.92
C LEU A 104 -10.01 -0.20 -6.95
N LEU A 105 -9.62 0.75 -7.78
CA LEU A 105 -8.53 0.57 -8.74
C LEU A 105 -7.20 0.35 -8.03
N TYR A 106 -6.89 1.14 -7.00
CA TYR A 106 -5.71 0.88 -6.16
C TYR A 106 -5.78 -0.48 -5.47
N PHE A 107 -6.94 -0.88 -4.96
CA PHE A 107 -7.12 -2.21 -4.38
C PHE A 107 -6.76 -3.32 -5.39
N ILE A 108 -7.21 -3.22 -6.64
CA ILE A 108 -6.88 -4.20 -7.70
C ILE A 108 -5.37 -4.19 -7.99
N VAL A 109 -4.74 -3.00 -8.06
CA VAL A 109 -3.30 -2.88 -8.30
C VAL A 109 -2.50 -3.52 -7.16
N PHE A 110 -2.86 -3.27 -5.90
CA PHE A 110 -2.20 -3.90 -4.75
C PHE A 110 -2.48 -5.40 -4.66
N LEU A 111 -3.66 -5.86 -5.07
CA LEU A 111 -3.98 -7.28 -5.18
C LEU A 111 -3.08 -7.96 -6.23
N CYS A 112 -2.85 -7.32 -7.38
CA CYS A 112 -1.87 -7.78 -8.36
C CYS A 112 -0.48 -7.87 -7.74
N ILE A 113 -0.02 -6.83 -7.01
CA ILE A 113 1.29 -6.85 -6.33
C ILE A 113 1.36 -7.96 -5.27
N LEU A 114 0.27 -8.27 -4.58
CA LEU A 114 0.19 -9.37 -3.61
C LEU A 114 0.36 -10.74 -4.30
N ILE A 115 -0.38 -10.96 -5.40
CA ILE A 115 -0.36 -12.21 -6.18
C ILE A 115 1.00 -12.41 -6.85
N PHE A 116 1.48 -11.41 -7.60
CA PHE A 116 2.74 -11.50 -8.34
C PHE A 116 3.98 -11.35 -7.45
N GLY A 117 3.84 -10.74 -6.27
CA GLY A 117 4.92 -10.54 -5.28
C GLY A 117 5.89 -9.41 -5.62
N ALA A 118 6.99 -9.33 -4.88
CA ALA A 118 7.95 -8.21 -4.91
C ALA A 118 8.82 -8.11 -6.18
N GLY A 119 8.92 -9.18 -6.98
CA GLY A 119 9.84 -9.26 -8.12
C GLY A 119 11.32 -9.40 -7.71
N LYS A 120 12.24 -9.56 -8.68
CA LYS A 120 13.69 -9.69 -8.40
C LYS A 120 14.38 -8.38 -8.01
N PHE A 121 13.84 -7.23 -8.42
CA PHE A 121 14.33 -5.89 -8.04
C PHE A 121 13.72 -5.41 -6.72
N SER A 122 13.73 -6.28 -5.72
CA SER A 122 13.20 -6.01 -4.37
C SER A 122 14.25 -6.49 -3.36
N ILE A 123 14.31 -5.85 -2.19
CA ILE A 123 15.20 -6.28 -1.10
C ILE A 123 14.90 -7.74 -0.68
N ASP A 124 13.64 -8.18 -0.75
CA ASP A 124 13.27 -9.59 -0.56
C ASP A 124 13.86 -10.49 -1.66
N GLY A 125 13.88 -10.04 -2.92
CA GLY A 125 14.47 -10.75 -4.05
C GLY A 125 16.00 -10.87 -3.96
N TYR A 126 16.67 -9.86 -3.42
CA TYR A 126 18.12 -9.87 -3.20
C TYR A 126 18.51 -10.74 -1.98
N THR A 127 17.72 -10.72 -0.91
CA THR A 127 17.97 -11.52 0.31
C THR A 127 17.83 -13.02 0.04
N ASN A 128 16.85 -13.43 -0.77
CA ASN A 128 16.65 -14.84 -1.13
C ASN A 128 17.79 -15.42 -2.01
N ARG A 129 18.55 -14.57 -2.71
CA ARG A 129 19.78 -15.00 -3.42
C ARG A 129 20.93 -15.35 -2.47
N LYS A 130 21.08 -14.65 -1.34
CA LYS A 130 22.18 -14.94 -0.40
C LYS A 130 22.00 -16.27 0.33
N SER A 131 20.76 -16.67 0.63
CA SER A 131 20.48 -17.97 1.28
C SER A 131 20.86 -19.19 0.43
N MET A 132 20.94 -19.03 -0.90
CA MET A 132 21.35 -20.09 -1.81
C MET A 132 22.88 -20.21 -1.94
N TYR A 133 23.64 -19.15 -1.63
CA TYR A 133 25.11 -19.15 -1.69
C TYR A 133 25.78 -19.64 -0.40
N TYR A 134 25.04 -19.76 0.70
CA TYR A 134 25.54 -20.25 1.99
C TYR A 134 25.12 -21.71 2.32
N ASN A 135 24.37 -22.36 1.41
CA ASN A 135 24.02 -23.79 1.47
C ASN A 135 24.52 -24.52 0.20
N GLY A 136 25.72 -24.16 -0.27
CA GLY A 136 26.42 -24.82 -1.38
C GLY A 136 27.67 -25.49 -0.87
#